data_AF-A0A0C5WGH7-F1
#
_entry.id   AF-A0A0C5WGH7-F1
#
_cell.length_a   1.000
_cell.length_b   1.000
_cell.length_c   1.000
_cell.angle_alpha   90.00
_cell.angle_beta   90.00
_cell.angle_gamma   90.00
#
_symmetry.space_group_name_H-M   'P 1'
#
loop_
_entity.id
_entity.type
_entity.pdbx_description
1 polymer ?
#
loop_
_entity_poly.entity_id
_entity_poly.type
_entity_poly.pdbx_seq_one_letter_code
_entity_poly.pdbx_strand_id
1 'polypeptide(L)'
;MFSLTQKIVPFSVFISLLLSGCSSGPDGVRRSGEYSFYDSTQSFIALTDTRRNGAVVDKGVFYPKNTFAYTYRYCSDNPRQAANDIAEYQALAKRVCDTNGGQLISQASGAWCVLAANTPNEQPLFSAKITSTALWADLCLDGPFVTLRLNENTQASQSQWYESAQVLGYEPYSPLRELAPGTAITQAINQPASPPTAPWGDESQYIYSHVGATVCLYDHPHQTNLGHTYRGQVFSVNDGLVKVSVKEKFKGDIRTAPMREKVNWHRTSYITAPANSWFVCS
;
A
#
# COMPACT_ATOMS: atom_id res chain seq x y z
N MET A 1 -84.28 22.85 -46.88
CA MET A 1 -83.81 22.61 -45.49
C MET A 1 -82.46 23.27 -45.31
N PHE A 2 -82.20 23.72 -44.09
CA PHE A 2 -81.30 24.82 -43.71
C PHE A 2 -79.79 24.60 -43.92
N SER A 3 -79.13 25.75 -44.09
CA SER A 3 -77.69 26.04 -43.91
C SER A 3 -77.09 25.50 -42.61
N LEU A 4 -75.80 25.14 -42.58
CA LEU A 4 -74.82 25.76 -41.66
C LEU A 4 -73.37 25.29 -41.93
N THR A 5 -72.50 26.28 -42.10
CA THR A 5 -71.05 26.30 -41.87
C THR A 5 -70.63 25.74 -40.50
N GLN A 6 -69.49 25.03 -40.40
CA GLN A 6 -68.48 25.33 -39.36
C GLN A 6 -67.13 24.62 -39.56
N LYS A 7 -66.06 25.44 -39.58
CA LYS A 7 -64.65 25.07 -39.35
C LYS A 7 -64.47 24.56 -37.92
N ILE A 8 -63.70 23.50 -37.70
CA ILE A 8 -62.88 23.33 -36.49
C ILE A 8 -61.57 22.62 -36.86
N VAL A 9 -60.45 23.33 -36.69
CA VAL A 9 -59.11 22.78 -36.45
C VAL A 9 -58.94 22.66 -34.93
N PRO A 10 -58.27 21.61 -34.45
CA PRO A 10 -57.13 21.81 -33.55
C PRO A 10 -55.95 20.93 -34.02
N PHE A 11 -54.76 21.44 -34.35
CA PHE A 11 -53.71 21.99 -33.47
C PHE A 11 -53.44 21.14 -32.23
N SER A 12 -52.17 20.71 -32.09
CA SER A 12 -51.57 19.93 -30.99
C SER A 12 -51.61 18.41 -31.25
N VAL A 13 -50.50 17.67 -31.25
CA VAL A 13 -49.37 17.77 -30.33
C VAL A 13 -48.05 17.52 -31.08
N PHE A 14 -47.15 18.50 -30.98
CA PHE A 14 -45.72 18.32 -31.16
C PHE A 14 -45.23 17.21 -30.23
N ILE A 15 -44.92 16.03 -30.78
CA ILE A 15 -44.02 15.10 -30.10
C ILE A 15 -42.61 15.46 -30.58
N SER A 16 -42.10 16.54 -30.00
CA SER A 16 -40.67 16.74 -29.88
C SER A 16 -40.16 15.57 -29.04
N LEU A 17 -39.64 14.53 -29.71
CA LEU A 17 -38.80 13.54 -29.07
C LEU A 17 -37.61 14.29 -28.47
N LEU A 18 -37.75 14.64 -27.19
CA LEU A 18 -36.67 14.97 -26.30
C LEU A 18 -35.71 13.79 -26.35
N LEU A 19 -34.66 13.91 -27.16
CA LEU A 19 -33.39 13.23 -26.96
C LEU A 19 -32.87 13.69 -25.61
N SER A 20 -33.41 13.09 -24.55
CA SER A 20 -32.77 13.01 -23.26
C SER A 20 -31.48 12.22 -23.49
N GLY A 21 -30.42 12.95 -23.81
CA GLY A 21 -29.06 12.47 -23.65
C GLY A 21 -28.84 12.19 -22.18
N CYS A 22 -29.26 11.01 -21.73
CA CYS A 22 -28.74 10.41 -20.52
C CYS A 22 -27.25 10.25 -20.78
N SER A 23 -26.48 11.17 -20.21
CA SER A 23 -25.05 11.06 -20.00
C SER A 23 -24.82 9.85 -19.10
N SER A 24 -24.86 8.66 -19.68
CA SER A 24 -24.24 7.46 -19.14
C SER A 24 -22.73 7.67 -19.24
N GLY A 25 -22.18 8.40 -18.28
CA GLY A 25 -20.81 8.10 -17.87
C GLY A 25 -20.83 6.62 -17.49
N PRO A 26 -20.01 5.75 -18.12
CA PRO A 26 -20.00 4.38 -17.70
C PRO A 26 -19.37 4.37 -16.31
N ASP A 27 -20.21 4.17 -15.30
CA ASP A 27 -19.84 3.34 -14.15
C ASP A 27 -19.48 1.96 -14.71
N GLY A 28 -18.30 1.89 -15.31
CA GLY A 28 -17.73 0.68 -15.85
C GLY A 28 -17.10 -0.07 -14.71
N VAL A 29 -17.84 -0.99 -14.10
CA VAL A 29 -17.21 -2.24 -13.66
C VAL A 29 -16.39 -2.72 -14.85
N ARG A 30 -15.06 -2.73 -14.66
CA ARG A 30 -13.99 -3.26 -15.52
C ARG A 30 -14.37 -3.47 -17.00
N ARG A 31 -13.81 -2.67 -17.92
CA ARG A 31 -14.03 -2.87 -19.37
C ARG A 31 -13.53 -4.27 -19.75
N SER A 32 -14.34 -5.05 -20.47
CA SER A 32 -13.90 -6.36 -20.96
C SER A 32 -12.66 -6.18 -21.84
N GLY A 33 -11.52 -6.74 -21.41
CA GLY A 33 -10.22 -6.60 -22.08
C GLY A 33 -9.09 -6.11 -21.18
N GLU A 34 -9.37 -5.60 -19.97
CA GLU A 34 -8.32 -5.26 -18.99
C GLU A 34 -7.73 -6.54 -18.37
N TYR A 35 -6.41 -6.71 -18.45
CA TYR A 35 -5.71 -7.82 -17.82
C TYR A 35 -5.72 -7.64 -16.30
N SER A 36 -6.18 -8.67 -15.57
CA SER A 36 -6.04 -8.69 -14.11
C SER A 36 -4.60 -8.94 -13.71
N PHE A 37 -4.05 -8.03 -12.93
CA PHE A 37 -2.74 -8.24 -12.35
C PHE A 37 -2.78 -9.33 -11.27
N TYR A 38 -3.93 -9.53 -10.60
CA TYR A 38 -4.20 -10.67 -9.74
C TYR A 38 -3.99 -12.01 -10.47
N ASP A 39 -4.59 -12.22 -11.63
CA ASP A 39 -4.42 -13.47 -12.39
C ASP A 39 -2.97 -13.67 -12.86
N SER A 40 -2.33 -12.58 -13.27
CA SER A 40 -0.90 -12.58 -13.62
C SER A 40 -0.03 -12.94 -12.41
N THR A 41 -0.40 -12.47 -11.22
CA THR A 41 0.26 -12.78 -9.95
C THR A 41 0.08 -14.25 -9.57
N GLN A 42 -1.13 -14.80 -9.69
CA GLN A 42 -1.37 -16.23 -9.46
C GLN A 42 -0.53 -17.09 -10.41
N SER A 43 -0.45 -16.68 -11.68
CA SER A 43 0.40 -17.35 -12.68
C SER A 43 1.87 -17.29 -12.29
N PHE A 44 2.38 -16.12 -11.88
CA PHE A 44 3.75 -15.94 -11.40
C PHE A 44 4.09 -16.85 -10.22
N ILE A 45 3.17 -17.01 -9.27
CA ILE A 45 3.30 -17.90 -8.10
C ILE A 45 3.35 -19.37 -8.54
N ALA A 46 2.55 -19.76 -9.54
CA ALA A 46 2.48 -21.13 -10.01
C ALA A 46 3.70 -21.59 -10.83
N LEU A 47 4.57 -20.67 -11.30
CA LEU A 47 5.69 -21.00 -12.19
C LEU A 47 6.77 -21.90 -11.57
N THR A 48 6.94 -21.88 -10.25
CA THR A 48 7.97 -22.65 -9.56
C THR A 48 7.43 -23.27 -8.28
N ASP A 49 7.96 -24.43 -7.87
CA ASP A 49 7.56 -25.09 -6.64
C ASP A 49 7.90 -24.25 -5.40
N THR A 50 9.06 -23.58 -5.42
CA THR A 50 9.50 -22.62 -4.38
C THR A 50 8.44 -21.56 -4.10
N ARG A 51 7.91 -20.93 -5.15
CA ARG A 51 6.84 -19.92 -5.02
C ARG A 51 5.53 -20.57 -4.63
N ARG A 52 5.16 -21.69 -5.25
CA ARG A 52 3.90 -22.41 -5.02
C ARG A 52 3.72 -22.89 -3.57
N ASN A 53 4.81 -23.24 -2.92
CA ASN A 53 4.83 -23.70 -1.52
C ASN A 53 4.72 -22.57 -0.49
N GLY A 54 4.54 -21.32 -0.94
CA GLY A 54 4.23 -20.20 -0.07
C GLY A 54 2.79 -20.21 0.48
N ALA A 55 2.46 -19.16 1.22
CA ALA A 55 1.16 -18.97 1.84
C ALA A 55 0.64 -17.54 1.69
N VAL A 56 -0.68 -17.43 1.59
CA VAL A 56 -1.40 -16.16 1.73
C VAL A 56 -1.43 -15.78 3.21
N VAL A 57 -0.95 -14.59 3.54
CA VAL A 57 -0.71 -14.19 4.95
C VAL A 57 -1.54 -13.01 5.43
N ASP A 58 -1.99 -12.14 4.53
CA ASP A 58 -2.74 -10.94 4.88
C ASP A 58 -4.15 -11.09 4.32
N LYS A 59 -4.93 -11.96 4.96
CA LYS A 59 -6.40 -11.96 4.84
C LYS A 59 -6.95 -10.93 5.82
N GLY A 60 -6.45 -9.70 5.78
CA GLY A 60 -6.79 -8.67 6.76
C GLY A 60 -8.30 -8.55 6.89
N VAL A 61 -8.85 -8.78 8.08
CA VAL A 61 -10.31 -8.85 8.34
C VAL A 61 -11.02 -7.51 8.20
N PHE A 62 -10.25 -6.42 8.05
CA PHE A 62 -10.76 -5.06 7.97
C PHE A 62 -10.87 -4.60 6.52
N TYR A 63 -12.05 -4.11 6.15
CA TYR A 63 -12.26 -3.37 4.91
C TYR A 63 -11.41 -2.09 4.93
N PRO A 64 -10.70 -1.73 3.84
CA PRO A 64 -10.79 -2.26 2.48
C PRO A 64 -9.80 -3.39 2.12
N LYS A 65 -8.98 -3.86 3.08
CA LYS A 65 -7.91 -4.84 2.81
C LYS A 65 -8.43 -6.21 2.38
N ASN A 66 -9.46 -6.73 3.05
CA ASN A 66 -10.08 -8.02 2.69
C ASN A 66 -10.60 -8.08 1.25
N THR A 67 -10.88 -6.93 0.65
CA THR A 67 -11.57 -6.82 -0.64
C THR A 67 -10.59 -6.56 -1.78
N PHE A 68 -9.58 -5.73 -1.55
CA PHE A 68 -8.69 -5.28 -2.63
C PHE A 68 -7.22 -5.67 -2.45
N ALA A 69 -6.81 -6.17 -1.27
CA ALA A 69 -5.42 -6.48 -1.00
C ALA A 69 -5.16 -7.99 -0.99
N TYR A 70 -4.08 -8.39 -1.63
CA TYR A 70 -3.56 -9.76 -1.66
C TYR A 70 -2.10 -9.74 -1.25
N THR A 71 -1.76 -10.44 -0.15
CA THR A 71 -0.37 -10.59 0.29
C THR A 71 0.00 -12.08 0.37
N TYR A 72 1.08 -12.42 -0.31
CA TYR A 72 1.61 -13.77 -0.41
C TYR A 72 3.07 -13.81 0.02
N ARG A 73 3.48 -14.89 0.68
CA ARG A 73 4.83 -15.04 1.21
C ARG A 73 5.37 -16.43 0.96
N TYR A 74 6.66 -16.53 0.67
CA TYR A 74 7.34 -17.81 0.46
C TYR A 74 8.82 -17.71 0.86
N CYS A 75 9.44 -18.86 1.06
CA CYS A 75 10.88 -18.98 1.24
C CYS A 75 11.53 -19.13 -0.13
N SER A 76 12.44 -18.21 -0.47
CA SER A 76 13.28 -18.37 -1.67
C SER A 76 14.44 -19.31 -1.35
N ASP A 77 14.88 -20.08 -2.34
CA ASP A 77 15.96 -21.07 -2.17
C ASP A 77 17.33 -20.44 -1.88
N ASN A 78 17.54 -19.18 -2.29
CA ASN A 78 18.75 -18.42 -2.02
C ASN A 78 18.56 -16.92 -2.34
N PRO A 79 19.51 -16.05 -1.94
CA PRO A 79 19.44 -14.60 -2.22
C PRO A 79 19.41 -14.23 -3.70
N ARG A 80 20.10 -14.97 -4.56
CA ARG A 80 20.13 -14.70 -6.00
C ARG A 80 18.77 -14.97 -6.63
N GLN A 81 18.13 -16.08 -6.26
CA GLN A 81 16.78 -16.40 -6.70
C GLN A 81 15.77 -15.34 -6.26
N ALA A 82 15.85 -14.87 -5.01
CA ALA A 82 14.96 -13.81 -4.52
C ALA A 82 15.12 -12.50 -5.30
N ALA A 83 16.36 -12.12 -5.64
CA ALA A 83 16.63 -10.95 -6.47
C ALA A 83 16.05 -11.10 -7.89
N ASN A 84 16.17 -12.29 -8.49
CA ASN A 84 15.57 -12.59 -9.78
C ASN A 84 14.04 -12.51 -9.72
N ASP A 85 13.43 -13.11 -8.69
CA ASP A 85 11.97 -13.09 -8.49
C ASP A 85 11.43 -11.66 -8.36
N ILE A 86 12.15 -10.80 -7.64
CA ILE A 86 11.84 -9.37 -7.51
C ILE A 86 11.86 -8.68 -8.88
N ALA A 87 12.93 -8.88 -9.64
CA ALA A 87 13.08 -8.26 -10.96
C ALA A 87 12.02 -8.75 -11.96
N GLU A 88 11.75 -10.06 -11.97
CA GLU A 88 10.72 -10.67 -12.83
C GLU A 88 9.33 -10.14 -12.51
N TYR A 89 8.97 -10.05 -11.23
CA TYR A 89 7.65 -9.57 -10.82
C TYR A 89 7.48 -8.07 -11.12
N GLN A 90 8.53 -7.28 -11.00
CA GLN A 90 8.53 -5.86 -11.40
C GLN A 90 8.36 -5.72 -12.92
N ALA A 91 9.06 -6.52 -13.71
CA ALA A 91 8.90 -6.53 -15.17
C ALA A 91 7.49 -6.98 -15.58
N LEU A 92 6.90 -7.94 -14.86
CA LEU A 92 5.51 -8.36 -15.05
C LEU A 92 4.54 -7.22 -14.75
N ALA A 93 4.70 -6.53 -13.62
CA ALA A 93 3.87 -5.36 -13.25
C ALA A 93 3.92 -4.27 -14.31
N LYS A 94 5.13 -3.94 -14.80
CA LYS A 94 5.28 -2.99 -15.91
C LYS A 94 4.54 -3.47 -17.17
N ARG A 95 4.74 -4.71 -17.61
CA ARG A 95 4.12 -5.25 -18.82
C ARG A 95 2.60 -5.22 -18.76
N VAL A 96 2.02 -5.65 -17.64
CA VAL A 96 0.57 -5.63 -17.45
C VAL A 96 0.05 -4.19 -17.39
N CYS A 97 0.80 -3.28 -16.75
CA CYS A 97 0.44 -1.87 -16.71
C CYS A 97 0.41 -1.24 -18.11
N ASP A 98 1.48 -1.44 -18.89
CA ASP A 98 1.58 -0.95 -20.26
C ASP A 98 0.45 -1.53 -21.14
N THR A 99 0.12 -2.81 -20.95
CA THR A 99 -0.96 -3.51 -21.68
C THR A 99 -2.34 -2.91 -21.36
N ASN A 100 -2.56 -2.49 -20.12
CA ASN A 100 -3.79 -1.83 -19.69
C ASN A 100 -3.80 -0.32 -20.00
N GLY A 101 -2.84 0.19 -20.79
CA GLY A 101 -2.75 1.60 -21.18
C GLY A 101 -2.39 2.54 -20.02
N GLY A 102 -1.88 1.98 -18.92
CA GLY A 102 -1.42 2.73 -17.76
C GLY A 102 0.07 3.07 -17.83
N GLN A 103 0.50 3.88 -16.87
CA GLN A 103 1.90 4.15 -16.58
C GLN A 103 2.21 3.71 -15.15
N LEU A 104 3.31 2.98 -14.99
CA LEU A 104 3.80 2.60 -13.67
C LEU A 104 4.53 3.79 -13.04
N ILE A 105 4.01 4.28 -11.92
CA ILE A 105 4.63 5.33 -11.10
C ILE A 105 5.11 4.74 -9.78
N SER A 106 6.23 5.24 -9.27
CA SER A 106 6.75 4.80 -7.98
C SER A 106 6.41 5.82 -6.91
N GLN A 107 5.71 5.38 -5.87
CA GLN A 107 5.36 6.16 -4.69
C GLN A 107 5.97 5.52 -3.44
N ALA A 108 5.99 6.22 -2.31
CA ALA A 108 6.52 5.70 -1.06
C ALA A 108 5.84 4.38 -0.61
N SER A 109 4.55 4.23 -0.91
CA SER A 109 3.76 3.03 -0.59
C SER A 109 4.06 1.82 -1.48
N GLY A 110 4.62 2.04 -2.67
CA GLY A 110 4.92 1.01 -3.67
C GLY A 110 4.78 1.51 -5.11
N ALA A 111 4.93 0.60 -6.06
CA ALA A 111 4.66 0.89 -7.47
C ALA A 111 3.15 0.83 -7.73
N TRP A 112 2.62 1.84 -8.40
CA TRP A 112 1.22 1.94 -8.79
C TRP A 112 1.11 2.03 -10.30
N CYS A 113 0.26 1.20 -10.89
CA CYS A 113 -0.14 1.35 -12.27
C CYS A 113 -1.32 2.30 -12.36
N VAL A 114 -1.22 3.29 -13.24
CA VAL A 114 -2.14 4.42 -13.22
C VAL A 114 -2.49 4.89 -14.63
N LEU A 115 -3.78 5.13 -14.89
CA LEU A 115 -4.24 5.78 -16.13
C LEU A 115 -4.07 7.30 -16.05
N ALA A 116 -3.75 7.92 -17.18
CA ALA A 116 -3.59 9.38 -17.28
C ALA A 116 -2.66 9.96 -16.20
N ALA A 117 -1.52 9.28 -15.96
CA ALA A 117 -0.57 9.65 -14.93
C ALA A 117 -0.10 11.10 -15.07
N ASN A 118 0.03 11.76 -13.92
CA ASN A 118 0.39 13.17 -13.74
C ASN A 118 -0.64 14.16 -14.34
N THR A 119 -1.93 13.79 -14.31
CA THR A 119 -3.03 14.66 -14.72
C THR A 119 -4.13 14.70 -13.67
N PRO A 120 -5.04 15.70 -13.69
CA PRO A 120 -6.20 15.72 -12.78
C PRO A 120 -7.16 14.54 -12.94
N ASN A 121 -7.09 13.83 -14.07
CA ASN A 121 -7.93 12.67 -14.37
C ASN A 121 -7.26 11.34 -14.01
N GLU A 122 -6.20 11.39 -13.20
CA GLU A 122 -5.40 10.24 -12.84
C GLU A 122 -6.21 9.18 -12.06
N GLN A 123 -6.14 7.92 -12.48
CA GLN A 123 -6.91 6.82 -11.88
C GLN A 123 -6.01 5.60 -11.61
N PRO A 124 -5.92 5.09 -10.37
CA PRO A 124 -5.15 3.90 -10.07
C PRO A 124 -5.83 2.66 -10.64
N LEU A 125 -5.05 1.76 -11.22
CA LEU A 125 -5.51 0.44 -11.69
C LEU A 125 -5.17 -0.65 -10.67
N PHE A 126 -3.89 -0.73 -10.30
CA PHE A 126 -3.41 -1.66 -9.28
C PHE A 126 -2.10 -1.16 -8.66
N SER A 127 -1.72 -1.75 -7.53
CA SER A 127 -0.39 -1.62 -6.93
C SER A 127 0.29 -2.98 -6.86
N ALA A 128 1.60 -3.00 -7.13
CA ALA A 128 2.43 -4.19 -7.02
C ALA A 128 3.67 -3.88 -6.18
N LYS A 129 3.93 -4.71 -5.18
CA LYS A 129 5.15 -4.63 -4.34
C LYS A 129 5.67 -6.03 -4.10
N ILE A 130 6.99 -6.21 -4.21
CA ILE A 130 7.68 -7.43 -3.83
C ILE A 130 8.97 -7.05 -3.11
N THR A 131 9.24 -7.73 -2.00
CA THR A 131 10.41 -7.47 -1.17
C THR A 131 10.97 -8.78 -0.63
N SER A 132 12.28 -8.90 -0.60
CA SER A 132 12.99 -9.92 0.16
C SER A 132 13.53 -9.31 1.46
N THR A 133 13.32 -9.98 2.58
CA THR A 133 13.84 -9.52 3.87
C THR A 133 14.61 -10.65 4.54
N ALA A 134 15.90 -10.44 4.80
CA ALA A 134 16.71 -11.34 5.62
C ALA A 134 16.25 -11.38 7.09
N LEU A 135 15.51 -10.35 7.54
CA LEU A 135 15.00 -10.22 8.91
C LEU A 135 14.01 -11.31 9.36
N TRP A 136 13.51 -12.12 8.44
CA TRP A 136 12.63 -13.27 8.71
C TRP A 136 13.27 -14.59 8.25
N ALA A 137 14.60 -14.64 8.11
CA ALA A 137 15.33 -15.84 7.71
C ALA A 137 15.18 -16.99 8.73
N ASP A 138 14.78 -16.71 9.98
CA ASP A 138 14.39 -17.72 10.96
C ASP A 138 13.17 -18.54 10.53
N LEU A 139 12.31 -17.98 9.67
CA LEU A 139 11.19 -18.71 9.04
C LEU A 139 11.60 -19.48 7.79
N CYS A 140 12.77 -19.20 7.22
CA CYS A 140 13.28 -19.81 5.98
C CYS A 140 14.74 -20.24 6.17
N LEU A 141 14.92 -21.47 6.63
CA LEU A 141 16.24 -22.02 6.96
C LEU A 141 17.24 -21.98 5.80
N ASP A 142 16.75 -22.13 4.56
CA ASP A 142 17.58 -22.30 3.37
C ASP A 142 17.73 -21.02 2.53
N GLY A 143 17.04 -19.93 2.86
CA GLY A 143 17.16 -18.69 2.07
C GLY A 143 16.26 -17.54 2.54
N PRO A 144 16.21 -16.42 1.81
CA PRO A 144 15.51 -15.23 2.28
C PRO A 144 13.99 -15.38 2.19
N PHE A 145 13.31 -14.75 3.14
CA PHE A 145 11.86 -14.66 3.17
C PHE A 145 11.38 -13.59 2.18
N VAL A 146 10.52 -13.98 1.23
CA VAL A 146 9.97 -13.09 0.21
C VAL A 146 8.51 -12.76 0.52
N THR A 147 8.15 -11.49 0.42
CA THR A 147 6.78 -11.00 0.54
C THR A 147 6.37 -10.27 -0.73
N LEU A 148 5.26 -10.71 -1.32
CA LEU A 148 4.56 -10.10 -2.42
C LEU A 148 3.27 -9.47 -1.90
N ARG A 149 2.97 -8.26 -2.34
CA ARG A 149 1.72 -7.56 -2.07
C ARG A 149 1.15 -6.96 -3.35
N LEU A 150 -0.16 -7.11 -3.51
CA LEU A 150 -0.96 -6.58 -4.59
C LEU A 150 -2.16 -5.83 -3.99
N ASN A 151 -2.47 -4.64 -4.51
CA ASN A 151 -3.78 -4.02 -4.32
C ASN A 151 -4.46 -3.85 -5.69
N GLU A 152 -5.64 -4.41 -5.92
CA GLU A 152 -6.36 -4.29 -7.20
C GLU A 152 -7.87 -4.31 -6.97
N ASN A 153 -8.62 -3.53 -7.75
CA ASN A 153 -10.07 -3.64 -7.79
C ASN A 153 -10.52 -4.73 -8.75
N THR A 154 -11.20 -5.74 -8.22
CA THR A 154 -11.78 -6.82 -9.02
C THR A 154 -13.29 -6.71 -9.19
N GLN A 155 -13.99 -5.91 -8.36
CA GLN A 155 -15.46 -6.03 -8.22
C GLN A 155 -16.21 -4.73 -7.83
N ALA A 156 -15.54 -3.73 -7.23
CA ALA A 156 -16.19 -2.52 -6.72
C ALA A 156 -16.34 -1.43 -7.80
N SER A 157 -17.18 -0.42 -7.53
CA SER A 157 -17.28 0.77 -8.39
C SER A 157 -15.95 1.54 -8.43
N GLN A 158 -15.74 2.35 -9.47
CA GLN A 158 -14.50 3.10 -9.63
C GLN A 158 -14.30 4.14 -8.52
N SER A 159 -15.37 4.79 -8.05
CA SER A 159 -15.31 5.73 -6.91
C SER A 159 -14.90 5.03 -5.61
N GLN A 160 -15.53 3.91 -5.29
CA GLN A 160 -15.21 3.11 -4.10
C GLN A 160 -13.77 2.58 -4.16
N TRP A 161 -13.32 2.16 -5.34
CA TRP A 161 -11.93 1.76 -5.55
C TRP A 161 -10.97 2.93 -5.34
N TYR A 162 -11.24 4.09 -5.93
CA TYR A 162 -10.38 5.27 -5.82
C TYR A 162 -10.20 5.71 -4.36
N GLU A 163 -11.26 5.71 -3.56
CA GLU A 163 -11.20 5.99 -2.12
C GLU A 163 -10.42 4.90 -1.37
N SER A 164 -10.68 3.64 -1.70
CA SER A 164 -10.00 2.50 -1.05
C SER A 164 -8.52 2.42 -1.38
N ALA A 165 -8.13 2.76 -2.61
CA ALA A 165 -6.75 2.82 -3.05
C ALA A 165 -5.95 3.83 -2.22
N GLN A 166 -6.55 4.99 -1.92
CA GLN A 166 -5.93 6.00 -1.05
C GLN A 166 -5.69 5.47 0.37
N VAL A 167 -6.68 4.77 0.96
CA VAL A 167 -6.52 4.10 2.27
C VAL A 167 -5.43 3.02 2.23
N LEU A 168 -5.23 2.38 1.08
CA LEU A 168 -4.19 1.37 0.84
C LEU A 168 -2.81 1.96 0.51
N GLY A 169 -2.71 3.30 0.42
CA GLY A 169 -1.46 4.04 0.29
C GLY A 169 -1.24 4.72 -1.06
N TYR A 170 -2.21 4.71 -1.98
CA TYR A 170 -2.12 5.48 -3.21
C TYR A 170 -2.21 6.98 -2.92
N GLU A 171 -1.29 7.75 -3.48
CA GLU A 171 -1.33 9.21 -3.43
C GLU A 171 -1.81 9.78 -4.77
N PRO A 172 -3.00 10.41 -4.83
CA PRO A 172 -3.49 11.08 -6.03
C PRO A 172 -2.52 12.11 -6.57
N TYR A 173 -2.65 12.41 -7.86
CA TYR A 173 -1.88 13.49 -8.46
C TYR A 173 -2.14 14.81 -7.73
N SER A 174 -1.06 15.42 -7.28
CA SER A 174 -1.04 16.82 -6.88
C SER A 174 0.30 17.42 -7.31
N PRO A 175 0.39 18.75 -7.47
CA PRO A 175 1.67 19.42 -7.72
C PRO A 175 2.71 19.20 -6.61
N LEU A 176 2.28 18.73 -5.43
CA LEU A 176 3.13 18.48 -4.26
C LEU A 176 3.47 16.99 -4.08
N ARG A 177 2.93 16.10 -4.93
CA ARG A 177 3.17 14.67 -4.80
C ARG A 177 4.63 14.35 -5.12
N GLU A 178 5.29 13.69 -4.19
CA GLU A 178 6.65 13.18 -4.39
C GLU A 178 6.60 11.83 -5.12
N LEU A 179 7.26 11.77 -6.28
CA LEU A 179 7.52 10.50 -6.96
C LEU A 179 8.86 9.95 -6.47
N ALA A 180 8.90 8.67 -6.13
CA ALA A 180 10.17 8.02 -5.87
C ALA A 180 11.01 8.01 -7.16
N PRO A 181 12.32 8.32 -7.10
CA PRO A 181 13.16 8.44 -8.29
C PRO A 181 13.10 7.17 -9.15
N GLY A 182 12.91 7.33 -10.47
CA GLY A 182 12.64 6.23 -11.42
C GLY A 182 13.74 5.18 -11.59
N THR A 183 14.92 5.38 -11.00
CA THR A 183 16.02 4.39 -10.91
C THR A 183 16.07 3.70 -9.55
N ALA A 184 15.33 4.20 -8.57
CA ALA A 184 15.12 3.58 -7.28
C ALA A 184 13.84 2.76 -7.36
N ILE A 185 13.91 1.61 -8.04
CA ILE A 185 13.03 0.51 -7.65
C ILE A 185 13.59 0.01 -6.32
N THR A 186 13.28 0.77 -5.28
CA THR A 186 13.74 0.54 -3.93
C THR A 186 13.25 -0.85 -3.52
N GLN A 187 14.18 -1.64 -3.00
CA GLN A 187 13.89 -2.48 -1.86
C GLN A 187 13.28 -1.58 -0.78
N ALA A 188 11.98 -1.29 -0.89
CA ALA A 188 11.27 -0.49 0.08
C ALA A 188 10.92 -1.43 1.23
N ILE A 189 11.94 -1.70 2.05
CA ILE A 189 11.77 -1.90 3.48
C ILE A 189 10.71 -0.88 3.90
N ASN A 190 9.63 -1.32 4.55
CA ASN A 190 8.77 -0.39 5.26
C ASN A 190 9.63 0.25 6.36
N GLN A 191 10.39 1.28 6.01
CA GLN A 191 10.89 2.25 6.97
C GLN A 191 9.74 3.23 7.18
N PRO A 192 9.28 3.47 8.43
CA PRO A 192 8.56 4.71 8.70
C PRO A 192 9.40 5.88 8.16
N ALA A 193 8.75 6.95 7.69
CA ALA A 193 9.41 8.11 7.12
C ALA A 193 10.67 8.44 7.93
N SER A 194 11.85 8.19 7.35
CA SER A 194 13.10 8.50 8.02
C SER A 194 13.11 10.01 8.24
N PRO A 195 13.19 10.51 9.49
CA PRO A 195 13.62 11.88 9.68
C PRO A 195 14.99 12.04 9.01
N PRO A 196 15.35 13.25 8.54
CA PRO A 196 16.62 13.51 7.86
C PRO A 196 17.73 12.85 8.67
N THR A 197 18.56 12.05 8.00
CA THR A 197 19.55 11.16 8.61
C THR A 197 20.43 11.94 9.58
N ALA A 198 20.03 11.98 10.85
CA ALA A 198 20.91 12.41 11.91
C ALA A 198 22.08 11.41 11.91
N PRO A 199 23.34 11.87 11.87
CA PRO A 199 24.49 10.98 12.00
C PRO A 199 24.28 10.10 13.25
N TRP A 200 24.68 8.83 13.19
CA TRP A 200 24.55 7.91 14.31
C TRP A 200 25.21 8.54 15.54
N GLY A 201 24.40 8.86 16.54
CA GLY A 201 24.89 9.27 17.85
C GLY A 201 25.26 8.04 18.69
N ASP A 202 25.97 8.28 19.79
CA ASP A 202 26.38 7.24 20.74
C ASP A 202 25.20 6.39 21.23
N GLU A 203 24.02 7.00 21.38
CA GLU A 203 22.78 6.31 21.78
C GLU A 203 22.30 5.32 20.71
N SER A 204 22.34 5.70 19.44
CA SER A 204 21.97 4.80 18.34
C SER A 204 22.95 3.63 18.21
N GLN A 205 24.24 3.89 18.41
CA GLN A 205 25.27 2.84 18.42
C GLN A 205 25.10 1.90 19.62
N TYR A 206 24.74 2.42 20.79
CA TYR A 206 24.43 1.62 21.97
C TYR A 206 23.23 0.70 21.72
N ILE A 207 22.12 1.25 21.21
CA ILE A 207 20.91 0.48 20.89
C ILE A 207 21.21 -0.61 19.85
N TYR A 208 22.00 -0.28 18.83
CA TYR A 208 22.38 -1.21 17.77
C TYR A 208 23.31 -2.34 18.27
N SER A 209 24.07 -2.12 19.34
CA SER A 209 25.01 -3.12 19.88
C SER A 209 24.46 -3.91 21.07
N HIS A 210 23.33 -3.52 21.64
CA HIS A 210 22.79 -4.11 22.88
C HIS A 210 21.38 -4.68 22.70
N VAL A 211 21.32 -5.92 22.22
CA VAL A 211 20.08 -6.72 22.22
C VAL A 211 19.60 -6.92 23.67
N GLY A 212 18.30 -6.69 23.90
CA GLY A 212 17.67 -6.69 25.23
C GLY A 212 17.52 -5.29 25.87
N ALA A 213 18.18 -4.25 25.33
CA ALA A 213 18.03 -2.89 25.83
C ALA A 213 16.58 -2.41 25.75
N THR A 214 16.13 -1.64 26.74
CA THR A 214 14.77 -1.05 26.72
C THR A 214 14.80 0.26 25.93
N VAL A 215 13.98 0.32 24.89
CA VAL A 215 13.97 1.43 23.94
C VAL A 215 12.56 1.88 23.63
N CYS A 216 12.46 3.14 23.21
CA CYS A 216 11.22 3.79 22.87
C CYS A 216 11.28 4.41 21.47
N LEU A 217 10.15 4.38 20.78
CA LEU A 217 9.93 5.04 19.50
C LEU A 217 8.77 6.01 19.66
N TYR A 218 8.99 7.28 19.38
CA TYR A 218 7.93 8.27 19.31
C TYR A 218 7.48 8.42 17.85
N ASP A 219 6.18 8.24 17.64
CA ASP A 219 5.52 8.43 16.35
C ASP A 219 4.49 9.56 16.47
N HIS A 220 4.57 10.54 15.57
CA HIS A 220 3.65 11.67 15.52
C HIS A 220 2.95 11.69 14.16
N PRO A 221 1.80 11.00 14.03
CA PRO A 221 1.02 11.05 12.81
C PRO A 221 0.58 12.49 12.53
N HIS A 222 0.71 12.94 11.28
CA HIS A 222 0.41 14.32 10.83
C HIS A 222 -1.04 14.79 11.12
N GLN A 223 -1.92 13.91 11.62
CA GLN A 223 -3.35 14.15 11.81
C GLN A 223 -3.79 14.18 13.29
N THR A 224 -2.88 14.00 14.26
CA THR A 224 -3.23 13.98 15.69
C THR A 224 -2.46 15.03 16.48
N ASN A 225 -3.13 15.77 17.36
CA ASN A 225 -2.51 16.80 18.22
C ASN A 225 -1.52 16.23 19.27
N LEU A 226 -1.53 14.91 19.48
CA LEU A 226 -0.63 14.20 20.41
C LEU A 226 -0.22 12.88 19.76
N GLY A 227 1.08 12.65 19.61
CA GLY A 227 1.62 11.39 19.07
C GLY A 227 1.53 10.23 20.04
N HIS A 228 2.25 9.16 19.76
CA HIS A 228 2.34 7.98 20.62
C HIS A 228 3.79 7.55 20.81
N THR A 229 4.11 7.10 22.03
CA THR A 229 5.39 6.43 22.29
C THR A 229 5.17 4.93 22.44
N TYR A 230 5.93 4.14 21.72
CA TYR A 230 5.99 2.69 21.82
C TYR A 230 7.22 2.29 22.63
N ARG A 231 7.05 1.46 23.66
CA ARG A 231 8.14 0.98 24.51
C ARG A 231 8.29 -0.53 24.42
N GLY A 232 9.53 -0.98 24.29
CA GLY A 232 9.86 -2.40 24.20
C GLY A 232 11.32 -2.70 24.45
N GLN A 233 11.69 -3.95 24.17
CA GLN A 233 13.07 -4.42 24.29
C GLN A 233 13.64 -4.73 22.91
N VAL A 234 14.89 -4.36 22.66
CA VAL A 234 15.61 -4.72 21.43
C VAL A 234 15.61 -6.24 21.31
N PHE A 235 15.01 -6.73 20.23
CA PHE A 235 14.91 -8.16 19.93
C PHE A 235 16.02 -8.59 18.97
N SER A 236 16.26 -7.81 17.92
CA SER A 236 17.34 -8.08 16.95
C SER A 236 17.74 -6.80 16.22
N VAL A 237 18.93 -6.81 15.61
CA VAL A 237 19.52 -5.68 14.88
C VAL A 237 20.07 -6.19 13.54
N ASN A 238 19.90 -5.43 12.46
CA ASN A 238 20.50 -5.72 11.16
C ASN A 238 20.52 -4.48 10.26
N ASP A 239 21.60 -4.27 9.52
CA ASP A 239 21.75 -3.19 8.51
C ASP A 239 21.26 -1.81 8.99
N GLY A 240 21.61 -1.44 10.22
CA GLY A 240 21.20 -0.15 10.83
C GLY A 240 19.75 -0.06 11.27
N LEU A 241 18.99 -1.15 11.18
CA LEU A 241 17.62 -1.30 11.68
C LEU A 241 17.61 -2.06 13.00
N VAL A 242 16.66 -1.71 13.85
CA VAL A 242 16.44 -2.31 15.17
C VAL A 242 15.01 -2.81 15.24
N LYS A 243 14.85 -4.11 15.48
CA LYS A 243 13.57 -4.78 15.75
C LYS A 243 13.35 -4.81 17.25
N VAL A 244 12.24 -4.27 17.70
CA VAL A 244 11.92 -4.11 19.13
C VAL A 244 10.63 -4.86 19.45
N SER A 245 10.65 -5.69 20.49
CA SER A 245 9.47 -6.30 21.10
C SER A 245 8.74 -5.27 21.95
N VAL A 246 7.79 -4.55 21.35
CA VAL A 246 6.96 -3.55 22.01
C VAL A 246 5.87 -4.22 22.82
N LYS A 247 5.81 -3.84 24.09
CA LYS A 247 4.84 -4.34 25.08
C LYS A 247 3.91 -3.23 25.59
N GLU A 248 4.30 -1.97 25.40
CA GLU A 248 3.57 -0.83 25.94
C GLU A 248 3.45 0.29 24.90
N LYS A 249 2.30 0.97 24.94
CA LYS A 249 2.02 2.17 24.17
C LYS A 249 1.61 3.28 25.15
N PHE A 250 2.19 4.45 24.99
CA PHE A 250 1.88 5.65 25.75
C PHE A 250 1.37 6.75 24.83
N LYS A 251 0.58 7.66 25.40
CA LYS A 251 0.13 8.88 24.72
C LYS A 251 1.20 9.97 24.84
N GLY A 252 1.47 10.66 23.74
CA GLY A 252 2.50 11.69 23.63
C GLY A 252 3.93 11.14 23.59
N ASP A 253 4.89 12.05 23.51
CA ASP A 253 6.33 11.75 23.66
C ASP A 253 6.64 11.62 25.15
N ILE A 254 7.08 10.45 25.61
CA ILE A 254 7.37 10.23 27.04
C ILE A 254 8.50 11.12 27.59
N ARG A 255 9.32 11.72 26.73
CA ARG A 255 10.42 12.62 27.13
C ARG A 255 9.89 13.99 27.56
N THR A 256 8.76 14.41 27.02
CA THR A 256 8.17 15.74 27.23
C THR A 256 6.77 15.70 27.84
N ALA A 257 6.13 14.52 27.88
CA ALA A 257 4.81 14.35 28.45
C ALA A 257 4.81 14.58 29.97
N PRO A 258 3.88 15.39 30.50
CA PRO A 258 3.79 15.66 31.94
C PRO A 258 3.33 14.45 32.75
N MET A 259 2.64 13.48 32.12
CA MET A 259 2.19 12.24 32.76
C MET A 259 2.20 11.08 31.76
N ARG A 260 2.65 9.90 32.20
CA ARG A 260 2.70 8.68 31.40
C ARG A 260 1.31 8.03 31.33
N GLU A 261 0.52 8.39 30.34
CA GLU A 261 -0.80 7.80 30.09
C GLU A 261 -0.66 6.55 29.19
N LYS A 262 -0.90 5.36 29.74
CA LYS A 262 -0.82 4.09 29.00
C LYS A 262 -2.07 3.91 28.15
N VAL A 263 -1.88 3.58 26.88
CA VAL A 263 -2.93 3.32 25.89
C VAL A 263 -3.05 1.81 25.70
N ASN A 264 -4.28 1.34 25.44
CA ASN A 264 -4.50 -0.06 25.11
C ASN A 264 -3.62 -0.50 23.94
N TRP A 265 -2.92 -1.61 24.15
CA TRP A 265 -1.94 -2.16 23.21
C TRP A 265 -2.00 -3.68 23.19
N HIS A 266 -1.44 -4.27 22.14
CA HIS A 266 -1.30 -5.71 22.01
C HIS A 266 -0.38 -6.28 23.09
N ARG A 267 -0.60 -7.54 23.50
CA ARG A 267 0.24 -8.24 24.50
C ARG A 267 1.72 -8.28 24.07
N THR A 268 1.98 -8.41 22.78
CA THR A 268 3.33 -8.29 22.20
C THR A 268 3.19 -7.93 20.73
N SER A 269 3.99 -6.97 20.27
CA SER A 269 4.07 -6.55 18.87
C SER A 269 5.50 -6.20 18.53
N TYR A 270 5.96 -6.51 17.33
CA TYR A 270 7.29 -6.11 16.88
C TYR A 270 7.21 -4.87 16.02
N ILE A 271 8.03 -3.87 16.34
CA ILE A 271 8.23 -2.69 15.50
C ILE A 271 9.68 -2.69 15.04
N THR A 272 9.89 -2.46 13.74
CA THR A 272 11.22 -2.33 13.15
C THR A 272 11.38 -0.91 12.65
N ALA A 273 12.43 -0.22 13.10
CA ALA A 273 12.76 1.13 12.66
C ALA A 273 14.29 1.34 12.70
N PRO A 274 14.83 2.34 11.98
CA PRO A 274 16.25 2.71 12.04
C PRO A 274 16.73 2.95 13.48
N ALA A 275 18.00 2.62 13.78
CA ALA A 275 18.57 2.75 15.13
C ALA A 275 18.46 4.18 15.69
N ASN A 276 18.53 5.19 14.83
CA ASN A 276 18.39 6.61 15.19
C ASN A 276 16.94 7.08 15.40
N SER A 277 15.94 6.24 15.09
CA SER A 277 14.54 6.50 15.40
C SER A 277 14.17 6.07 16.82
N TRP A 278 15.00 5.21 17.42
CA TRP A 278 14.84 4.75 18.79
C TRP A 278 15.67 5.59 19.76
N PHE A 279 15.20 5.68 21.01
CA PHE A 279 15.97 6.22 22.12
C PHE A 279 15.85 5.30 23.34
N VAL A 280 16.84 5.32 24.23
CA VAL A 280 16.84 4.51 25.45
C VAL A 280 15.83 5.09 26.43
N CYS A 281 14.99 4.24 27.02
CA CYS A 281 13.95 4.69 27.94
C CYS A 281 13.74 3.73 29.12
N SER A 282 13.49 4.28 30.30
CA SER A 282 13.26 3.58 31.57
C SER A 282 11.87 3.79 32.15
#